data_AF-A0A9E3FT32-F1
#
_entry.id   AF-A0A9E3FT32-F1
#
_cell.length_a   1.000
_cell.length_b   1.000
_cell.length_c   1.000
_cell.angle_alpha   90.00
_cell.angle_beta   90.00
_cell.angle_gamma   90.00
#
_symmetry.space_group_name_H-M   'P 1'
#
loop_
_entity.id
_entity.type
_entity.pdbx_description
1 polymer ?
#
loop_
_entity_poly.entity_id
_entity_poly.type
_entity_poly.pdbx_seq_one_letter_code
_entity_poly.pdbx_strand_id
1 'polypeptide(L)'
;MTDVTPLEGPRAPKLPNISFEFFPPKTEEMERNLWDTIKRLAPLTPNFVSVTYGAGGSTRERTHATIVRILKETCLLPAAHLTCVGASRGEIDEVVDRYHEAGVRHIVALRGDPASGIGTPFVAHPDGYKTSPELVAGIRKRHADIEVSVSAYPEKHPEARDFDRDIDTLQ
;
A
#
# COMPACT_ATOMS: atom_id res chain seq x y z
N MET A 1 -26.15 25.53 -47.18
CA MET A 1 -26.24 24.39 -46.24
C MET A 1 -25.00 24.47 -45.37
N THR A 2 -25.03 25.34 -44.36
CA THR A 2 -23.92 25.54 -43.42
C THR A 2 -24.21 24.67 -42.21
N ASP A 3 -23.43 23.61 -42.07
CA ASP A 3 -23.43 22.72 -40.91
C ASP A 3 -23.03 23.53 -39.67
N VAL A 4 -23.93 23.57 -38.68
CA VAL A 4 -23.65 24.15 -37.38
C VAL A 4 -23.17 23.03 -36.48
N THR A 5 -21.87 22.92 -36.27
CA THR A 5 -21.29 22.05 -35.26
C THR A 5 -21.81 22.47 -33.88
N PRO A 6 -22.43 21.59 -33.09
CA PRO A 6 -22.89 21.95 -31.75
C PRO A 6 -21.67 22.29 -30.90
N LEU A 7 -21.67 23.48 -30.28
CA LEU A 7 -20.72 23.82 -29.24
C LEU A 7 -20.97 22.88 -28.05
N GLU A 8 -20.00 22.02 -27.74
CA GLU A 8 -20.05 21.17 -26.55
C GLU A 8 -20.25 22.07 -25.31
N GLY A 9 -21.31 21.77 -24.55
CA GLY A 9 -21.60 22.46 -23.29
C GLY A 9 -20.48 22.27 -22.26
N PRO A 10 -20.45 23.09 -21.19
CA PRO A 10 -19.41 23.01 -20.19
C PRO A 10 -19.35 21.61 -19.56
N ARG A 11 -18.18 20.96 -19.70
CA ARG A 11 -17.90 19.65 -19.11
C ARG A 11 -18.03 19.77 -17.59
N ALA A 12 -18.93 19.00 -17.00
CA ALA A 12 -19.05 18.92 -15.54
C ALA A 12 -17.68 18.63 -14.90
N PRO A 13 -17.31 19.32 -13.80
CA PRO A 13 -15.99 19.16 -13.21
C PRO A 13 -15.79 17.71 -12.76
N LYS A 14 -14.67 17.12 -13.18
CA LYS A 14 -14.27 15.77 -12.77
C LYS A 14 -13.86 15.85 -11.30
N LEU A 15 -14.56 15.11 -10.44
CA LEU A 15 -14.16 14.99 -9.03
C LEU A 15 -12.80 14.29 -8.94
N PRO A 16 -11.94 14.67 -7.97
CA PRO A 16 -10.68 13.98 -7.75
C PRO A 16 -10.94 12.54 -7.30
N ASN A 17 -10.08 11.63 -7.73
CA ASN A 17 -10.04 10.29 -7.14
C ASN A 17 -9.50 10.40 -5.72
N ILE A 18 -10.08 9.62 -4.80
CA ILE A 18 -9.67 9.61 -3.39
C ILE A 18 -9.39 8.18 -2.92
N SER A 19 -8.51 8.05 -1.94
CA SER A 19 -8.25 6.84 -1.17
C SER A 19 -8.02 7.23 0.30
N PHE A 20 -8.13 6.25 1.20
CA PHE A 20 -7.91 6.44 2.63
C PHE A 20 -6.93 5.41 3.16
N GLU A 21 -6.10 5.79 4.12
CA GLU A 21 -5.16 4.91 4.79
C GLU A 21 -5.58 4.68 6.25
N PHE A 22 -5.57 3.42 6.67
CA PHE A 22 -5.91 3.02 8.03
C PHE A 22 -4.73 2.32 8.72
N PHE A 23 -4.67 2.45 10.04
CA PHE A 23 -3.75 1.70 10.87
C PHE A 23 -4.48 0.51 11.51
N PRO A 24 -3.86 -0.69 11.53
CA PRO A 24 -4.47 -1.86 12.14
C PRO A 24 -4.67 -1.63 13.66
N PRO A 25 -5.86 -1.91 14.21
CA PRO A 25 -6.22 -1.55 15.57
C PRO A 25 -5.47 -2.42 16.57
N LYS A 26 -5.01 -1.84 17.69
CA LYS A 26 -4.28 -2.57 18.74
C LYS A 26 -5.17 -3.09 19.88
N THR A 27 -6.39 -2.58 19.97
CA THR A 27 -7.37 -2.90 21.02
C THR A 27 -8.75 -3.05 20.39
N GLU A 28 -9.66 -3.72 21.08
CA GLU A 28 -11.06 -3.88 20.64
C GLU A 28 -11.79 -2.54 20.49
N GLU A 29 -11.47 -1.56 21.33
CA GLU A 29 -12.03 -0.22 21.21
C GLU A 29 -11.58 0.47 19.92
N MET A 30 -10.28 0.39 19.60
CA MET A 30 -9.76 0.89 18.33
C MET A 30 -10.37 0.14 17.14
N GLU A 31 -10.65 -1.15 17.28
CA GLU A 31 -11.29 -1.94 16.23
C GLU A 31 -12.71 -1.46 15.94
N ARG A 32 -13.52 -1.21 16.98
CA ARG A 32 -14.86 -0.62 16.83
C ARG A 32 -14.80 0.75 16.15
N ASN A 33 -13.90 1.62 16.62
CA ASN A 33 -13.73 2.96 16.07
C ASN A 33 -13.27 2.95 14.60
N LEU A 34 -12.34 2.05 14.25
CA LEU A 34 -11.92 1.86 12.87
C LEU A 34 -13.10 1.43 11.99
N TRP A 35 -13.90 0.48 12.47
CA TRP A 35 -15.03 -0.03 11.70
C TRP A 35 -16.12 1.02 11.46
N ASP A 36 -16.43 1.81 12.48
CA ASP A 36 -17.36 2.94 12.35
C ASP A 36 -16.84 3.99 11.37
N THR A 37 -15.52 4.23 11.36
CA THR A 37 -14.86 5.13 10.41
C THR A 37 -14.96 4.60 8.98
N ILE A 38 -14.64 3.32 8.76
CA ILE A 38 -14.75 2.66 7.44
C ILE A 38 -16.17 2.80 6.90
N LYS A 39 -17.20 2.51 7.71
CA LYS A 39 -18.61 2.65 7.30
C LYS A 39 -18.99 4.09 6.94
N ARG A 40 -18.44 5.08 7.63
CA ARG A 40 -18.69 6.50 7.35
C ARG A 40 -18.00 6.98 6.07
N LEU A 41 -16.84 6.43 5.74
CA LEU A 41 -16.06 6.82 4.56
C LEU A 41 -16.45 6.03 3.29
N ALA A 42 -16.98 4.82 3.43
CA ALA A 42 -17.36 3.97 2.30
C ALA A 42 -18.31 4.64 1.27
N PRO A 43 -19.32 5.45 1.67
CA PRO A 43 -20.18 6.17 0.73
C PRO A 43 -19.47 7.19 -0.16
N LEU A 44 -18.23 7.58 0.17
CA LEU A 44 -17.42 8.46 -0.67
C LEU A 44 -16.79 7.72 -1.86
N THR A 45 -17.04 6.41 -1.99
CA THR A 45 -16.60 5.56 -3.10
C THR A 45 -15.10 5.74 -3.43
N PRO A 46 -14.20 5.54 -2.45
CA PRO A 46 -12.77 5.66 -2.72
C PRO A 46 -12.31 4.60 -3.72
N ASN A 47 -11.30 4.90 -4.52
CA ASN A 47 -10.74 3.96 -5.49
C ASN A 47 -10.19 2.71 -4.78
N PHE A 48 -9.56 2.91 -3.62
CA PHE A 48 -9.08 1.85 -2.73
C PHE A 48 -8.93 2.41 -1.31
N VAL A 49 -8.74 1.51 -0.35
CA VAL A 49 -8.30 1.86 1.01
C VAL A 49 -7.03 1.09 1.36
N SER A 50 -6.01 1.75 1.91
CA SER A 50 -4.80 1.06 2.36
C SER A 50 -4.85 0.71 3.83
N VAL A 51 -4.18 -0.38 4.20
CA VAL A 51 -3.94 -0.73 5.61
C VAL A 51 -2.44 -0.85 5.82
N THR A 52 -1.93 -0.09 6.78
CA THR A 52 -0.49 -0.01 7.07
C THR A 52 0.06 -1.30 7.64
N TYR A 53 1.37 -1.49 7.45
CA TYR A 53 2.12 -2.66 7.88
C TYR A 53 3.36 -2.19 8.63
N GLY A 54 3.47 -2.60 9.89
CA GLY A 54 4.57 -2.22 10.75
C GLY A 54 5.88 -2.82 10.27
N ALA A 55 6.96 -2.04 10.40
CA ALA A 55 8.32 -2.50 10.11
C ALA A 55 8.60 -3.83 10.83
N GLY A 56 9.29 -4.73 10.13
CA GLY A 56 9.67 -6.05 10.65
C GLY A 56 8.49 -7.00 10.87
N GLY A 57 7.30 -6.70 10.31
CA GLY A 57 6.12 -7.54 10.51
C GLY A 57 5.44 -7.40 11.87
N SER A 58 5.78 -6.36 12.65
CA SER A 58 5.24 -6.13 14.00
C SER A 58 3.71 -6.00 14.09
N THR A 59 3.04 -5.72 12.97
CA THR A 59 1.57 -5.67 12.86
C THR A 59 1.00 -6.69 11.87
N ARG A 60 1.78 -7.67 11.39
CA ARG A 60 1.40 -8.58 10.29
C ARG A 60 0.01 -9.18 10.45
N GLU A 61 -0.25 -9.84 11.57
CA GLU A 61 -1.52 -10.52 11.81
C GLU A 61 -2.69 -9.54 11.94
N ARG A 62 -2.49 -8.38 12.58
CA ARG A 62 -3.54 -7.35 12.71
C ARG A 62 -3.88 -6.68 11.38
N THR A 63 -2.87 -6.47 10.54
CA THR A 63 -3.02 -5.96 9.17
C THR A 63 -3.83 -6.95 8.35
N HIS A 64 -3.46 -8.24 8.38
CA HIS A 64 -4.17 -9.30 7.68
C HIS A 64 -5.63 -9.40 8.14
N ALA A 65 -5.90 -9.42 9.44
CA ALA A 65 -7.26 -9.46 9.98
C ALA A 65 -8.12 -8.29 9.50
N THR A 66 -7.55 -7.07 9.47
CA THR A 66 -8.24 -5.86 9.01
C THR A 66 -8.59 -5.95 7.52
N ILE A 67 -7.61 -6.35 6.69
CA ILE A 67 -7.79 -6.53 5.25
C ILE A 67 -8.86 -7.58 4.94
N VAL A 68 -8.79 -8.75 5.58
CA VAL A 68 -9.76 -9.84 5.40
C VAL A 68 -11.17 -9.39 5.80
N ARG A 69 -11.29 -8.58 6.86
CA ARG A 69 -12.58 -8.04 7.29
C ARG A 69 -13.15 -7.04 6.27
N ILE A 70 -12.31 -6.16 5.73
CA ILE A 70 -12.71 -5.22 4.66
C ILE A 70 -13.25 -6.00 3.45
N LEU A 71 -12.54 -7.05 3.00
CA LEU A 71 -12.95 -7.89 1.87
C LEU A 71 -14.27 -8.63 2.12
N LYS A 72 -14.52 -9.07 3.36
CA LYS A 72 -15.71 -9.86 3.71
C LYS A 72 -16.96 -9.01 3.94
N GLU A 73 -16.80 -7.85 4.58
CA GLU A 73 -17.93 -7.08 5.09
C GLU A 73 -18.22 -5.80 4.29
N THR A 74 -17.40 -5.45 3.29
CA THR A 74 -17.58 -4.23 2.49
C THR A 74 -17.34 -4.48 1.00
N CYS A 75 -17.70 -3.49 0.17
CA CYS A 75 -17.34 -3.46 -1.25
C CYS A 75 -16.05 -2.66 -1.53
N LEU A 76 -15.29 -2.29 -0.49
CA LEU A 76 -14.06 -1.53 -0.66
C LEU A 76 -12.94 -2.43 -1.18
N LEU A 77 -12.06 -1.86 -2.01
CA LEU A 77 -10.88 -2.54 -2.53
C LEU A 77 -9.69 -2.24 -1.61
N PRO A 78 -9.14 -3.23 -0.88
CA PRO A 78 -8.02 -2.97 0.00
C PRO A 78 -6.68 -3.07 -0.71
N ALA A 79 -5.78 -2.15 -0.36
CA ALA A 79 -4.36 -2.20 -0.65
C ALA A 79 -3.58 -2.57 0.62
N ALA A 80 -2.90 -3.71 0.61
CA ALA A 80 -2.11 -4.13 1.76
C ALA A 80 -0.71 -3.49 1.70
N HIS A 81 -0.29 -2.78 2.75
CA HIS A 81 1.11 -2.41 2.86
C HIS A 81 1.94 -3.66 3.12
N LEU A 82 3.16 -3.69 2.58
CA LEU A 82 4.12 -4.75 2.83
C LEU A 82 5.52 -4.16 2.88
N THR A 83 6.26 -4.46 3.96
CA THR A 83 7.66 -4.03 4.11
C THR A 83 8.61 -5.21 3.94
N CYS A 84 9.81 -4.97 3.39
CA CYS A 84 10.84 -6.01 3.26
C CYS A 84 11.89 -6.02 4.38
N VAL A 85 11.82 -5.10 5.34
CA VAL A 85 12.72 -5.07 6.49
C VAL A 85 12.45 -6.21 7.46
N GLY A 86 13.53 -6.80 7.99
CA GLY A 86 13.45 -7.72 9.13
C GLY A 86 12.84 -9.10 8.85
N ALA A 87 12.63 -9.48 7.59
CA ALA A 87 12.11 -10.79 7.19
C ALA A 87 12.87 -11.36 5.99
N SER A 88 12.98 -12.68 5.93
CA SER A 88 13.51 -13.40 4.77
C SER A 88 12.57 -13.28 3.58
N ARG A 89 13.09 -13.55 2.37
CA ARG A 89 12.26 -13.60 1.15
C ARG A 89 11.14 -14.62 1.27
N GLY A 90 11.40 -15.78 1.89
CA GLY A 90 10.38 -16.83 2.09
C GLY A 90 9.21 -16.34 2.95
N GLU A 91 9.48 -15.70 4.08
CA GLU A 91 8.43 -15.16 4.95
C GLU A 91 7.62 -14.06 4.27
N ILE A 92 8.27 -13.20 3.47
CA ILE A 92 7.60 -12.15 2.71
C ILE A 92 6.74 -12.76 1.59
N ASP A 93 7.27 -13.73 0.87
CA ASP A 93 6.57 -14.44 -0.19
C ASP A 93 5.32 -15.16 0.34
N GLU A 94 5.40 -15.79 1.51
CA GLU A 94 4.23 -16.38 2.20
C GLU A 94 3.18 -15.34 2.56
N VAL A 95 3.57 -14.11 2.92
CA VAL A 95 2.62 -13.01 3.16
C VAL A 95 1.94 -12.59 1.86
N VAL A 96 2.70 -12.48 0.76
CA VAL A 96 2.13 -12.15 -0.56
C VAL A 96 1.13 -13.22 -0.99
N ASP A 97 1.46 -14.50 -0.84
CA ASP A 97 0.56 -15.61 -1.16
C ASP A 97 -0.73 -15.56 -0.34
N ARG A 98 -0.62 -15.39 0.99
CA ARG A 98 -1.79 -15.26 1.86
C ARG A 98 -2.67 -14.07 1.51
N TYR A 99 -2.08 -12.95 1.09
CA TYR A 99 -2.87 -11.81 0.61
C TYR A 99 -3.59 -12.13 -0.69
N HIS A 100 -2.91 -12.75 -1.66
CA HIS A 100 -3.52 -13.14 -2.92
C HIS A 100 -4.67 -14.13 -2.73
N GLU A 101 -4.47 -15.17 -1.91
CA GLU A 101 -5.47 -16.18 -1.54
C GLU A 101 -6.68 -15.56 -0.85
N ALA A 102 -6.47 -14.56 0.01
CA ALA A 102 -7.55 -13.84 0.67
C ALA A 102 -8.38 -12.96 -0.28
N GLY A 103 -7.89 -12.70 -1.50
CA GLY A 103 -8.54 -11.85 -2.51
C GLY A 103 -7.94 -10.45 -2.65
N VAL A 104 -6.81 -10.16 -2.01
CA VAL A 104 -6.10 -8.88 -2.20
C VAL A 104 -5.48 -8.87 -3.60
N ARG A 105 -5.65 -7.75 -4.31
CA ARG A 105 -5.07 -7.53 -5.64
C ARG A 105 -4.26 -6.24 -5.76
N HIS A 106 -4.03 -5.56 -4.64
CA HIS A 106 -3.24 -4.33 -4.58
C HIS A 106 -2.30 -4.39 -3.36
N ILE A 107 -1.00 -4.23 -3.59
CA ILE A 107 0.02 -4.15 -2.55
C ILE A 107 0.76 -2.81 -2.65
N VAL A 108 0.95 -2.15 -1.52
CA VAL A 108 1.86 -1.02 -1.39
C VAL A 108 3.21 -1.56 -0.90
N ALA A 109 4.17 -1.70 -1.81
CA ALA A 109 5.48 -2.30 -1.56
C ALA A 109 6.46 -1.24 -1.04
N LEU A 110 6.95 -1.46 0.17
CA LEU A 110 7.80 -0.52 0.90
C LEU A 110 9.08 -1.22 1.35
N ARG A 111 10.17 -0.46 1.51
CA ARG A 111 11.36 -0.97 2.20
C ARG A 111 11.06 -1.20 3.69
N GLY A 112 10.40 -0.22 4.29
CA GLY A 112 10.18 -0.13 5.73
C GLY A 112 11.30 0.63 6.45
N ASP A 113 11.00 1.00 7.69
CA ASP A 113 11.94 1.70 8.56
C ASP A 113 12.98 0.73 9.17
N PRO A 114 14.19 1.21 9.50
CA PRO A 114 15.18 0.43 10.23
C PRO A 114 14.60 -0.15 11.53
N ALA A 115 14.91 -1.41 11.84
CA ALA A 115 14.42 -2.08 13.05
C ALA A 115 14.92 -1.41 14.35
N SER A 116 16.08 -0.76 14.30
CA SER A 116 16.65 0.03 15.40
C SER A 116 16.06 1.44 15.53
N GLY A 117 15.09 1.80 14.71
CA GLY A 117 14.37 3.07 14.76
C GLY A 117 14.82 4.08 13.71
N ILE A 118 14.00 5.12 13.55
CA ILE A 118 14.20 6.21 12.58
C ILE A 118 15.53 6.91 12.87
N GLY A 119 16.31 7.18 11.83
CA GLY A 119 17.63 7.82 11.92
C GLY A 119 18.80 6.85 12.13
N THR A 120 18.54 5.55 12.27
CA THR A 120 19.58 4.52 12.27
C THR A 120 19.77 3.93 10.86
N PRO A 121 20.93 3.33 10.53
CA PRO A 121 21.12 2.72 9.22
C PRO A 121 20.15 1.56 8.98
N PHE A 122 19.54 1.52 7.81
CA PHE A 122 18.78 0.36 7.36
C PHE A 122 19.73 -0.83 7.16
N VAL A 123 19.37 -1.99 7.74
CA VAL A 123 20.05 -3.26 7.52
C VAL A 123 19.02 -4.28 7.07
N ALA A 124 19.17 -4.77 5.84
CA ALA A 124 18.31 -5.82 5.31
C ALA A 124 18.55 -7.13 6.07
N HIS A 125 17.50 -7.97 6.15
CA HIS A 125 17.68 -9.36 6.55
C HIS A 125 18.68 -10.05 5.60
N PRO A 126 19.61 -10.90 6.08
CA PRO A 126 20.64 -11.55 5.23
C PRO A 126 20.04 -12.24 4.00
N ASP A 127 18.91 -12.93 4.19
CA ASP A 127 18.16 -13.64 3.16
C ASP A 127 16.89 -12.88 2.69
N GLY A 128 16.82 -11.56 2.93
CA GLY A 128 15.65 -10.73 2.62
C GLY A 128 15.67 -10.06 1.24
N TYR A 129 14.60 -9.36 0.90
CA TYR A 129 14.65 -8.35 -0.17
C TYR A 129 15.35 -7.10 0.36
N LYS A 130 16.37 -6.62 -0.36
CA LYS A 130 17.24 -5.55 0.13
C LYS A 130 16.67 -4.16 -0.11
N THR A 131 15.80 -4.03 -1.09
CA THR A 131 15.22 -2.76 -1.55
C THR A 131 13.74 -2.95 -1.93
N SER A 132 12.98 -1.86 -1.98
CA SER A 132 11.59 -1.91 -2.47
C SER A 132 11.50 -2.36 -3.94
N PRO A 133 12.41 -1.99 -4.87
CA PRO A 133 12.42 -2.58 -6.22
C PRO A 133 12.59 -4.10 -6.25
N GLU A 134 13.47 -4.66 -5.39
CA GLU A 134 13.61 -6.12 -5.29
C GLU A 134 12.29 -6.77 -4.81
N LEU A 135 11.61 -6.16 -3.83
CA LEU A 135 10.30 -6.62 -3.36
C LEU A 135 9.24 -6.56 -4.48
N VAL A 136 9.19 -5.46 -5.25
CA VAL A 136 8.26 -5.32 -6.38
C VAL A 136 8.49 -6.43 -7.41
N ALA A 137 9.75 -6.69 -7.78
CA ALA A 137 10.11 -7.76 -8.70
C ALA A 137 9.69 -9.14 -8.15
N GLY A 138 9.88 -9.38 -6.85
CA GLY A 138 9.42 -10.58 -6.15
C GLY A 138 7.91 -10.78 -6.25
N ILE A 139 7.13 -9.75 -5.89
CA ILE A 139 5.66 -9.76 -5.97
C ILE A 139 5.20 -10.07 -7.40
N ARG A 140 5.72 -9.35 -8.41
CA ARG A 140 5.32 -9.51 -9.82
C ARG A 140 5.67 -10.88 -10.39
N LYS A 141 6.81 -11.44 -9.98
CA LYS A 141 7.22 -12.81 -10.38
C LYS A 141 6.26 -13.85 -9.81
N ARG A 142 5.75 -13.62 -8.60
CA ARG A 142 4.89 -14.57 -7.88
C ARG A 142 3.44 -14.49 -8.32
N HIS A 143 2.90 -13.27 -8.41
CA HIS A 143 1.52 -12.98 -8.80
C HIS A 143 1.51 -11.75 -9.72
N ALA A 144 1.47 -12.00 -11.04
CA ALA A 144 1.53 -10.94 -12.04
C ALA A 144 0.27 -10.03 -12.04
N ASP A 145 -0.86 -10.53 -11.52
CA ASP A 145 -2.14 -9.83 -11.44
C ASP A 145 -2.26 -8.89 -10.22
N ILE A 146 -1.28 -8.87 -9.32
CA ILE A 146 -1.24 -7.90 -8.21
C ILE A 146 -0.79 -6.54 -8.74
N GLU A 147 -1.64 -5.51 -8.56
CA GLU A 147 -1.24 -4.12 -8.68
C GLU A 147 -0.24 -3.76 -7.56
N VAL A 148 0.84 -3.07 -7.92
CA VAL A 148 1.87 -2.66 -6.95
C VAL A 148 2.02 -1.14 -7.00
N SER A 149 1.82 -0.50 -5.85
CA SER A 149 2.21 0.90 -5.61
C SER A 149 3.48 0.96 -4.77
N VAL A 150 4.23 2.05 -4.88
CA VAL A 150 5.46 2.32 -4.13
C VAL A 150 5.40 3.73 -3.53
N SER A 151 6.25 4.03 -2.55
CA SER A 151 6.40 5.39 -2.03
C SER A 151 7.22 6.27 -2.98
N ALA A 152 6.92 7.56 -2.99
CA ALA A 152 7.72 8.60 -3.64
C ALA A 152 7.89 9.78 -2.68
N TYR A 153 9.03 10.46 -2.75
CA TYR A 153 9.41 11.50 -1.79
C TYR A 153 9.62 12.84 -2.50
N PRO A 154 8.65 13.77 -2.46
CA PRO A 154 8.79 15.09 -3.10
C PRO A 154 9.99 15.89 -2.61
N GLU A 155 10.42 15.64 -1.37
CA GLU A 155 11.54 16.32 -0.72
C GLU A 155 12.80 15.44 -0.62
N LYS A 156 12.90 14.39 -1.47
CA LYS A 156 13.92 13.34 -1.46
C LYS A 156 13.83 12.43 -0.23
N HIS A 157 14.06 11.13 -0.40
CA HIS A 157 14.24 10.25 0.76
C HIS A 157 15.42 10.72 1.64
N PRO A 158 15.29 10.74 2.99
CA PRO A 158 16.34 11.22 3.89
C PRO A 158 17.69 10.51 3.72
N GLU A 159 17.67 9.23 3.36
CA GLU A 159 18.89 8.42 3.13
C GLU A 159 19.40 8.47 1.69
N ALA A 160 18.67 9.07 0.75
CA ALA A 160 19.16 9.19 -0.62
C ALA A 160 20.29 10.23 -0.67
N ARG A 161 21.33 9.96 -1.46
CA ARG A 161 22.51 10.84 -1.58
C ARG A 161 22.14 12.22 -2.10
N ASP A 162 21.31 12.25 -3.14
CA ASP A 162 20.87 13.43 -3.88
C ASP A 162 19.48 13.14 -4.51
N PHE A 163 18.84 14.16 -5.09
CA PHE A 163 17.51 14.01 -5.73
C PHE A 163 17.56 13.05 -6.91
N ASP A 164 18.63 13.10 -7.72
CA ASP A 164 18.77 12.24 -8.90
C ASP A 164 18.76 10.76 -8.51
N ARG A 165 19.46 10.37 -7.44
CA ARG A 165 19.46 8.99 -6.93
C ARG A 165 18.10 8.55 -6.39
N ASP A 166 17.34 9.46 -5.79
CA ASP A 166 15.99 9.16 -5.30
C ASP A 166 15.03 8.91 -6.46
N ILE A 167 15.10 9.74 -7.51
CA ILE A 167 14.33 9.57 -8.74
C ILE A 167 14.77 8.33 -9.52
N ASP A 168 16.07 8.05 -9.65
CA ASP A 168 16.60 6.84 -10.28
C ASP A 168 16.05 5.56 -9.62
N THR A 169 15.73 5.61 -8.32
CA THR A 169 15.17 4.47 -7.58
C THR A 169 13.68 4.24 -7.91
N LEU A 170 12.97 5.27 -8.38
CA LEU A 170 11.55 5.21 -8.74
C LEU A 170 11.30 4.77 -10.20
N GLN A 171 12.32 4.81 -11.06
CA GLN A 171 12.24 4.46 -12.48
C GLN A 171 12.52 2.98 -12.74
#